data_AF-A0A0W1R470-F1
#
_entry.id   AF-A0A0W1R470-F1
#
_cell.length_a   1.000
_cell.length_b   1.000
_cell.length_c   1.000
_cell.angle_alpha   90.00
_cell.angle_beta   90.00
_cell.angle_gamma   90.00
#
_symmetry.space_group_name_H-M   'P 1'
#
loop_
_entity.id
_entity.type
_entity.pdbx_description
1 polymer ?
#
loop_
_entity_poly.entity_id
_entity_poly.type
_entity_poly.pdbx_seq_one_letter_code
_entity_poly.pdbx_strand_id
1 'polypeptide(L)'
;MRVLDGAVLEIDAEKIQHRLGTDSVLVAERGGHVVGALVRDGDHVEAVAVRRQHRNSGVGAALVRRALERTGRLTAEFDPQVREFYESLEFEIRERDGRLWGEKRVRD
;
A
#
# COMPACT_ATOMS: atom_id res chain seq x y z
N MET A 1 9.22 -4.43 0.44
CA MET A 1 8.28 -3.76 -0.50
C MET A 1 8.85 -3.73 -1.92
N ARG A 2 8.10 -4.21 -2.92
CA ARG A 2 8.38 -3.91 -4.35
C ARG A 2 7.59 -2.65 -4.71
N VAL A 3 8.27 -1.53 -4.93
CA VAL A 3 7.60 -0.32 -5.42
C VAL A 3 7.27 -0.54 -6.90
N LEU A 4 5.99 -0.68 -7.23
CA LEU A 4 5.56 -0.66 -8.63
C LEU A 4 5.81 0.75 -9.19
N ASP A 5 6.48 0.83 -10.33
CA ASP A 5 6.68 2.11 -10.99
C ASP A 5 5.32 2.69 -11.44
N GLY A 6 5.18 4.02 -11.37
CA GLY A 6 3.94 4.70 -11.72
C GLY A 6 3.51 4.50 -13.17
N ALA A 7 4.47 4.25 -14.07
CA ALA A 7 4.19 3.91 -15.47
C ALA A 7 3.70 2.45 -15.64
N VAL A 8 4.07 1.55 -14.72
CA VAL A 8 3.67 0.14 -14.72
C VAL A 8 2.22 -0.01 -14.21
N LEU A 9 1.80 0.85 -13.27
CA LEU A 9 0.43 0.87 -12.71
C LEU A 9 -0.69 0.99 -13.76
N GLU A 10 -0.43 1.65 -14.89
CA GLU A 10 -1.44 1.89 -15.94
C GLU A 10 -1.72 0.64 -16.78
N ILE A 11 -0.77 -0.30 -16.87
CA ILE A 11 -0.88 -1.53 -17.65
C ILE A 11 -1.20 -2.74 -16.77
N ASP A 12 -0.88 -2.68 -15.47
CA ASP A 12 -0.91 -3.87 -14.61
C ASP A 12 -2.07 -3.94 -13.61
N ALA A 13 -2.82 -2.87 -13.32
CA ALA A 13 -3.85 -2.94 -12.28
C ALA A 13 -4.97 -3.96 -12.58
N GLU A 14 -5.52 -3.97 -13.80
CA GLU A 14 -6.51 -4.98 -14.22
C GLU A 14 -5.91 -6.39 -14.25
N LYS A 15 -4.68 -6.54 -14.75
CA LYS A 15 -4.00 -7.85 -14.83
C LYS A 15 -3.59 -8.40 -13.47
N ILE A 16 -3.24 -7.54 -12.52
CA ILE A 16 -2.90 -7.90 -11.13
C ILE A 16 -4.17 -8.33 -10.40
N GLN A 17 -5.29 -7.60 -10.54
CA GLN A 17 -6.58 -8.01 -9.98
C GLN A 17 -7.05 -9.37 -10.49
N HIS A 18 -6.71 -9.74 -11.72
CA HIS A 18 -7.12 -11.00 -12.31
C HIS A 18 -6.23 -12.20 -11.92
N ARG A 19 -5.03 -11.96 -11.38
CA ARG A 19 -4.07 -12.99 -10.94
C ARG A 19 -4.01 -13.19 -9.43
N LEU A 20 -4.33 -12.15 -8.67
CA LEU A 20 -4.43 -12.18 -7.22
C LEU A 20 -5.92 -12.14 -6.84
N GLY A 21 -6.38 -12.88 -5.83
CA GLY A 21 -7.81 -12.91 -5.49
C GLY A 21 -8.37 -11.50 -5.24
N THR A 22 -9.65 -11.25 -5.54
CA THR A 22 -10.26 -9.90 -5.52
C THR A 22 -10.02 -9.10 -4.24
N ASP A 23 -9.83 -9.75 -3.10
CA ASP A 23 -9.56 -9.08 -1.82
C ASP A 23 -8.12 -8.61 -1.64
N SER A 24 -7.16 -9.19 -2.36
CA SER A 24 -5.73 -8.93 -2.21
C SER A 24 -5.25 -7.64 -2.88
N VAL A 25 -6.09 -6.99 -3.69
CA VAL A 25 -5.72 -5.80 -4.47
C VAL A 25 -6.73 -4.68 -4.25
N LEU A 26 -6.24 -3.50 -3.88
CA LEU A 26 -7.01 -2.26 -3.86
C LEU A 26 -6.48 -1.31 -4.92
N VAL A 27 -7.38 -0.69 -5.67
CA VAL A 27 -7.04 0.30 -6.69
C VAL A 27 -7.71 1.63 -6.36
N ALA A 28 -6.95 2.71 -6.52
CA ALA A 28 -7.44 4.08 -6.42
C ALA A 28 -7.57 4.67 -7.82
N GLU A 29 -8.76 5.18 -8.13
CA GLU A 29 -9.06 5.78 -9.43
C GLU A 29 -9.42 7.26 -9.28
N ARG A 30 -9.07 8.06 -10.29
CA ARG A 30 -9.52 9.45 -10.45
C ARG A 30 -9.80 9.74 -11.92
N GLY A 31 -10.98 10.28 -12.21
CA GLY A 31 -11.35 10.64 -13.59
C GLY A 31 -11.29 9.47 -14.56
N GLY A 32 -11.58 8.24 -14.11
CA GLY A 32 -11.50 7.03 -14.93
C GLY A 32 -10.09 6.44 -15.09
N HIS A 33 -9.08 6.99 -14.42
CA HIS A 33 -7.70 6.49 -14.50
C HIS A 33 -7.21 5.95 -13.16
N VAL A 34 -6.49 4.83 -13.19
CA VAL A 34 -5.79 4.28 -12.02
C VAL A 34 -4.63 5.19 -11.63
N VAL A 35 -4.68 5.73 -10.41
CA VAL A 35 -3.67 6.64 -9.85
C VAL A 35 -2.84 6.02 -8.74
N GLY A 36 -3.26 4.88 -8.20
CA GLY A 36 -2.48 4.11 -7.23
C GLY A 36 -3.07 2.72 -6.99
N ALA A 37 -2.26 1.84 -6.43
CA ALA A 37 -2.66 0.50 -6.04
C ALA A 37 -1.97 0.05 -4.75
N LEU A 38 -2.62 -0.84 -4.03
CA LEU A 38 -2.08 -1.56 -2.88
C LEU A 38 -2.32 -3.06 -3.11
N VAL A 39 -1.26 -3.84 -2.93
CA VAL A 39 -1.30 -5.31 -3.00
C VAL A 39 -0.94 -5.86 -1.63
N ARG A 40 -1.67 -6.89 -1.21
CA ARG A 40 -1.51 -7.52 0.10
C ARG A 40 -1.68 -9.03 0.03
N ASP A 41 -0.94 -9.75 0.87
CA ASP A 41 -1.13 -11.16 1.17
C ASP A 41 -1.66 -11.27 2.60
N GLY A 42 -2.94 -11.61 2.76
CA GLY A 42 -3.63 -11.54 4.04
C GLY A 42 -3.56 -10.12 4.64
N ASP A 43 -2.89 -9.99 5.79
CA ASP A 43 -2.65 -8.72 6.48
C ASP A 43 -1.29 -8.06 6.15
N HIS A 44 -0.48 -8.68 5.30
CA HIS A 44 0.82 -8.16 4.92
C HIS A 44 0.73 -7.34 3.62
N VAL A 45 1.26 -6.12 3.64
CA VAL A 45 1.33 -5.23 2.47
C VAL A 45 2.60 -5.55 1.69
N GLU A 46 2.42 -6.16 0.52
CA GLU A 46 3.49 -6.48 -0.43
C GLU A 46 3.99 -5.24 -1.19
N ALA A 47 3.02 -4.40 -1.60
CA ALA A 47 3.29 -3.21 -2.40
C ALA A 47 2.24 -2.12 -2.19
N VAL A 48 2.70 -0.87 -2.22
CA VAL A 48 1.88 0.34 -2.38
C VAL A 48 2.56 1.20 -3.43
N ALA A 49 1.82 1.61 -4.44
CA ALA A 49 2.34 2.47 -5.47
C ALA A 49 1.33 3.56 -5.82
N VAL A 50 1.84 4.77 -6.00
CA VAL A 50 1.07 5.95 -6.38
C VAL A 50 1.84 6.67 -7.47
N ARG A 51 1.14 7.04 -8.55
CA ARG A 51 1.72 7.82 -9.64
C ARG A 51 2.35 9.08 -9.10
N ARG A 52 3.54 9.44 -9.60
CA ARG A 52 4.35 10.56 -9.11
C ARG A 52 3.56 11.87 -9.01
N GLN A 53 2.77 12.18 -10.03
CA GLN A 53 1.90 13.37 -10.10
C GLN A 53 0.77 13.43 -9.06
N HIS A 54 0.48 12.30 -8.40
CA HIS A 54 -0.54 12.18 -7.36
C HIS A 54 0.05 11.81 -5.99
N ARG A 55 1.38 11.83 -5.82
CA ARG A 55 2.00 11.75 -4.50
C ARG A 55 1.60 12.97 -3.66
N ASN A 56 1.69 12.84 -2.34
CA ASN A 56 1.30 13.88 -1.38
C ASN A 56 -0.17 14.33 -1.47
N SER A 57 -1.03 13.61 -2.21
CA SER A 57 -2.47 13.90 -2.33
C SER A 57 -3.36 13.00 -1.44
N GLY A 58 -2.75 12.20 -0.56
CA GLY A 58 -3.44 11.29 0.34
C GLY A 58 -3.84 9.93 -0.26
N VAL A 59 -3.57 9.66 -1.54
CA VAL A 59 -3.96 8.38 -2.21
C VAL A 59 -3.38 7.16 -1.50
N GLY A 60 -2.07 7.15 -1.20
CA GLY A 60 -1.44 6.02 -0.50
C GLY A 60 -2.02 5.80 0.90
N ALA A 61 -2.25 6.88 1.64
CA ALA A 61 -2.88 6.83 2.95
C ALA A 61 -4.30 6.25 2.89
N ALA A 62 -5.09 6.67 1.90
CA ALA A 62 -6.44 6.14 1.69
C ALA A 62 -6.42 4.64 1.38
N LEU A 63 -5.50 4.19 0.52
CA LEU A 63 -5.34 2.76 0.20
C LEU A 63 -5.00 1.95 1.46
N VAL A 64 -4.02 2.39 2.26
CA VAL A 64 -3.62 1.68 3.48
C VAL A 64 -4.74 1.66 4.52
N ARG A 65 -5.47 2.77 4.71
CA ARG A 65 -6.62 2.82 5.62
C ARG A 65 -7.73 1.85 5.20
N ARG A 66 -8.06 1.81 3.91
CA ARG A 66 -9.04 0.86 3.37
C ARG A 66 -8.61 -0.58 3.54
N ALA A 67 -7.31 -0.88 3.35
CA ALA A 67 -6.80 -2.22 3.61
C ALA A 67 -6.93 -2.58 5.10
N LEU A 68 -6.60 -1.65 6.00
CA LEU A 68 -6.70 -1.84 7.45
C LEU A 68 -8.13 -2.06 7.92
N GLU A 69 -9.10 -1.30 7.38
CA GLU A 69 -10.54 -1.49 7.65
C GLU A 69 -11.01 -2.91 7.28
N ARG A 70 -10.46 -3.50 6.21
CA ARG A 70 -10.85 -4.84 5.75
C ARG A 70 -10.23 -5.97 6.56
N THR A 71 -9.05 -5.76 7.13
CA THR A 71 -8.28 -6.82 7.78
C THR A 71 -8.23 -6.70 9.30
N GLY A 72 -8.51 -5.53 9.88
CA GLY A 72 -8.32 -5.24 11.30
C GLY A 72 -6.85 -5.08 11.72
N ARG A 73 -5.90 -5.56 10.91
CA ARG A 73 -4.46 -5.47 11.11
C ARG A 73 -3.74 -5.29 9.78
N LEU A 74 -2.66 -4.53 9.75
CA LEU A 74 -1.71 -4.53 8.64
C LEU A 74 -0.27 -4.60 9.13
N THR A 75 0.54 -5.30 8.35
CA THR A 75 2.01 -5.24 8.45
C THR A 75 2.63 -4.84 7.12
N ALA A 76 3.83 -4.30 7.17
CA ALA A 76 4.59 -3.96 5.96
C ALA A 76 6.09 -4.02 6.25
N GLU A 77 6.87 -4.54 5.30
CA GLU A 77 8.32 -4.41 5.28
C GLU A 77 8.74 -3.38 4.21
N PHE A 78 9.50 -2.33 4.60
CA PHE A 78 9.81 -1.21 3.74
C PHE A 78 11.20 -0.60 3.97
N ASP A 79 11.66 0.16 2.97
CA ASP A 79 12.92 0.89 3.03
C ASP A 79 12.83 2.13 3.95
N PRO A 80 13.92 2.55 4.60
CA PRO A 80 13.94 3.73 5.46
C PRO A 80 13.40 5.02 4.81
N GLN A 81 13.52 5.16 3.49
CA GLN A 81 13.05 6.33 2.74
C GLN A 81 11.53 6.57 2.80
N VAL A 82 10.72 5.53 3.09
CA VAL A 82 9.26 5.65 3.22
C VAL A 82 8.80 5.59 4.67
N ARG A 83 9.72 5.68 5.63
CA ARG A 83 9.42 5.67 7.07
C ARG A 83 8.38 6.71 7.46
N GLU A 84 8.58 7.96 7.06
CA GLU A 84 7.67 9.08 7.37
C GLU A 84 6.23 8.82 6.90
N PHE A 85 6.06 8.10 5.78
CA PHE A 85 4.74 7.73 5.28
C PHE A 85 4.03 6.78 6.26
N TYR A 86 4.69 5.73 6.73
CA TYR A 86 4.10 4.79 7.69
C TYR A 86 3.95 5.40 9.09
N GLU A 87 4.87 6.28 9.52
CA GLU A 87 4.75 7.04 10.77
C GLU A 87 3.54 7.98 10.75
N SER A 88 3.28 8.66 9.62
CA SER A 88 2.08 9.51 9.46
C SER A 88 0.76 8.74 9.54
N LEU A 89 0.82 7.42 9.37
CA LEU A 89 -0.29 6.49 9.53
C LEU A 89 -0.28 5.82 10.90
N GLU A 90 0.59 6.22 11.82
CA GLU A 90 0.71 5.70 13.18
C GLU A 90 1.02 4.20 13.23
N PHE A 91 1.80 3.70 12.27
CA PHE A 91 2.34 2.34 12.37
C PHE A 91 3.40 2.30 13.48
N GLU A 92 3.41 1.22 14.25
CA GLU A 92 4.56 0.88 15.10
C GLU A 92 5.68 0.36 14.20
N ILE A 93 6.82 1.04 14.19
CA ILE A 93 7.95 0.70 13.31
C ILE A 93 9.12 0.14 14.12
N ARG A 94 9.70 -0.96 13.64
CA ARG A 94 10.89 -1.61 14.21
C ARG A 94 11.87 -1.96 13.10
N GLU A 95 13.15 -2.04 13.40
CA GLU A 95 14.15 -2.54 12.45
C GLU A 95 14.22 -4.08 12.52
N ARG A 96 14.31 -4.74 11.36
CA ARG A 96 14.51 -6.18 11.19
C ARG A 96 15.38 -6.43 9.97
N ASP A 97 16.50 -7.14 10.14
CA ASP A 97 17.36 -7.59 9.04
C ASP A 97 17.76 -6.48 8.05
N GLY A 98 18.03 -5.27 8.55
CA GLY A 98 18.42 -4.11 7.74
C GLY A 98 17.26 -3.41 7.01
N ARG A 99 16.01 -3.77 7.31
CA ARG A 99 14.79 -3.14 6.81
C ARG A 99 13.90 -2.65 7.95
N LEU A 100 12.93 -1.79 7.60
CA LEU A 100 11.90 -1.36 8.54
C LEU A 100 10.67 -2.26 8.43
N TRP A 101 10.13 -2.63 9.58
CA TRP A 101 8.90 -3.37 9.73
C TRP A 101 7.86 -2.51 10.45
N GLY A 102 6.73 -2.25 9.80
CA GLY A 102 5.59 -1.54 10.38
C GLY A 102 4.45 -2.49 10.73
N GLU A 103 3.77 -2.22 11.84
CA GLU A 103 2.51 -2.86 12.20
C GLU A 103 1.46 -1.83 12.65
N LYS A 104 0.21 -1.99 12.22
CA LYS A 104 -0.95 -1.26 12.76
C LYS A 104 -2.14 -2.18 12.92
N ARG A 105 -2.92 -1.98 13.98
CA ARG A 105 -4.21 -2.64 14.22
C ARG A 105 -5.29 -1.58 14.39
N VAL A 106 -6.52 -1.89 13.97
CA VAL A 106 -7.69 -1.13 14.37
C VAL A 106 -7.80 -1.30 15.88
N ARG A 107 -7.89 -0.20 16.63
CA ARG A 107 -8.20 -0.28 18.06
C ARG A 107 -9.69 -0.57 18.19
N ASP A 108 -10.04 -1.59 18.95
CA ASP A 108 -11.42 -1.91 19.34
C ASP A 108 -12.09 -0.73 20.06
#